data_AF-A0A7C4P2J7-F1
#
_entry.id   AF-A0A7C4P2J7-F1
#
_cell.length_a   1.000
_cell.length_b   1.000
_cell.length_c   1.000
_cell.angle_alpha   90.00
_cell.angle_beta   90.00
_cell.angle_gamma   90.00
#
_symmetry.space_group_name_H-M   'P 1'
#
loop_
_entity.id
_entity.type
_entity.pdbx_description
1 polymer ?
#
loop_
_entity_poly.entity_id
_entity_poly.type
_entity_poly.pdbx_seq_one_letter_code
_entity_poly.pdbx_strand_id
1 'polypeptide(L)'
;MKFLYPVPSTAVVTQTFEQHVRRAQANGWQYYNGGIDWAVPSGTSIKAAQDGTVKEVRNDATGYGTHVRVEHANNYLTIYAHMQKISVKVGDQVKAGDVLGKSDNTGNSTGPHLHFELRKNNIPIDPAPLLVTKLSGTSGQGEPIEAGGDMGIEPTQFPTLPKVRVMATLINVRTGPGIEYPAITTLPAGTEVEILRKVVKGGDIWLQIGREQFIAMKYQGQVLGKWI
;
A
#
# COMPACT_ATOMS: atom_id res chain seq x y z
N MET A 1 5.69 -11.49 -17.64
CA MET A 1 4.26 -11.18 -17.40
C MET A 1 4.19 -9.91 -16.59
N LYS A 2 3.26 -9.00 -16.88
CA LYS A 2 3.04 -7.74 -16.14
C LYS A 2 1.65 -7.77 -15.50
N PHE A 3 1.47 -6.98 -14.45
CA PHE A 3 0.26 -6.94 -13.64
C PHE A 3 -0.21 -5.48 -13.49
N LEU A 4 -1.50 -5.22 -13.65
CA LEU A 4 -2.07 -3.93 -13.34
C LEU A 4 -1.99 -3.65 -11.84
N TYR A 5 -1.85 -2.37 -11.48
CA TYR A 5 -2.14 -1.95 -10.12
C TYR A 5 -3.59 -2.32 -9.76
N PRO A 6 -3.81 -3.08 -8.67
CA PRO A 6 -5.15 -3.52 -8.28
C PRO A 6 -5.96 -2.42 -7.56
N VAL A 7 -5.29 -1.35 -7.16
CA VAL A 7 -5.83 -0.11 -6.61
C VAL A 7 -5.24 1.07 -7.39
N PRO A 8 -5.65 2.33 -7.20
CA PRO A 8 -4.99 3.45 -7.86
C PRO A 8 -3.46 3.39 -7.67
N SER A 9 -2.68 3.54 -8.75
CA SER A 9 -1.21 3.45 -8.69
C SER A 9 -0.56 4.56 -7.86
N THR A 10 -1.35 5.55 -7.44
CA THR A 10 -0.99 6.64 -6.54
C THR A 10 -1.24 6.32 -5.07
N ALA A 11 -1.84 5.17 -4.76
CA ALA A 11 -2.05 4.74 -3.38
C ALA A 11 -0.70 4.62 -2.64
N VAL A 12 -0.67 5.10 -1.40
CA VAL A 12 0.57 5.12 -0.61
C VAL A 12 0.92 3.70 -0.21
N VAL A 13 2.12 3.26 -0.59
CA VAL A 13 2.69 1.99 -0.11
C VAL A 13 2.97 2.14 1.38
N THR A 14 2.09 1.57 2.20
CA THR A 14 2.29 1.49 3.65
C THR A 14 3.19 0.36 4.02
N GLN A 15 3.26 -0.69 3.19
CA GLN A 15 4.24 -1.73 3.38
C GLN A 15 4.76 -2.46 2.13
N THR A 16 6.08 -2.50 1.94
CA THR A 16 6.79 -3.22 0.88
C THR A 16 6.95 -4.72 1.17
N PHE A 17 7.22 -5.47 0.10
CA PHE A 17 7.54 -6.90 0.14
C PHE A 17 8.72 -7.21 1.05
N GLU A 18 9.84 -6.50 0.91
CA GLU A 18 11.03 -6.74 1.73
C GLU A 18 10.76 -6.58 3.24
N GLN A 19 9.93 -5.60 3.62
CA GLN A 19 9.61 -5.36 5.03
C GLN A 19 8.64 -6.42 5.58
N HIS A 20 7.74 -6.99 4.75
CA HIS A 20 7.00 -8.20 5.11
C HIS A 20 7.94 -9.39 5.35
N VAL A 21 8.91 -9.60 4.46
CA VAL A 21 9.92 -10.67 4.58
C VAL A 21 10.75 -10.50 5.86
N ARG A 22 11.28 -9.30 6.12
CA ARG A 22 12.08 -9.00 7.32
C ARG A 22 11.26 -9.20 8.60
N ARG A 23 10.01 -8.76 8.62
CA ARG A 23 9.11 -8.96 9.77
C ARG A 23 8.84 -10.44 10.02
N ALA A 24 8.59 -11.22 8.97
CA ALA A 24 8.38 -12.66 9.11
C ALA A 24 9.61 -13.37 9.68
N GLN A 25 10.81 -13.05 9.14
CA GLN A 25 12.08 -13.58 9.63
C GLN A 25 12.33 -13.24 11.11
N ALA A 26 12.10 -11.99 11.50
CA ALA A 26 12.30 -11.54 12.89
C ALA A 26 11.39 -12.25 13.89
N ASN A 27 10.21 -12.71 13.46
CA ASN A 27 9.25 -13.43 14.30
C ASN A 27 9.36 -14.96 14.20
N GLY A 28 10.35 -15.48 13.46
CA GLY A 28 10.51 -16.92 13.23
C GLY A 28 9.36 -17.54 12.43
N TRP A 29 8.56 -16.73 11.73
CA TRP A 29 7.45 -17.22 10.93
C TRP A 29 8.00 -17.82 9.63
N GLN A 30 7.88 -19.13 9.48
CA GLN A 30 8.25 -19.77 8.22
C GLN A 30 7.16 -19.54 7.17
N TYR A 31 7.60 -19.15 5.97
CA TYR A 31 6.92 -19.22 4.67
C TYR A 31 5.81 -18.22 4.23
N TYR A 32 5.19 -17.35 5.04
CA TYR A 32 3.80 -17.00 4.67
C TYR A 32 3.24 -15.57 4.60
N ASN A 33 4.00 -14.48 4.59
CA ASN A 33 3.41 -13.20 4.16
C ASN A 33 4.40 -12.44 3.28
N GLY A 34 4.14 -12.42 1.97
CA GLY A 34 4.98 -11.78 0.98
C GLY A 34 4.10 -10.97 0.05
N GLY A 35 4.01 -9.68 0.30
CA GLY A 35 3.10 -8.81 -0.43
C GLY A 35 3.47 -7.35 -0.33
N ILE A 36 2.60 -6.50 -0.84
CA ILE A 36 2.69 -5.05 -0.74
C ILE A 36 1.35 -4.54 -0.21
N ASP A 37 1.43 -3.59 0.71
CA ASP A 37 0.27 -2.99 1.35
C ASP A 37 0.14 -1.56 0.84
N TRP A 38 -1.06 -1.23 0.37
CA TRP A 38 -1.44 0.11 -0.03
C TRP A 38 -2.52 0.66 0.89
N ALA A 39 -2.27 1.80 1.54
CA ALA A 39 -3.33 2.52 2.24
C ALA A 39 -4.37 3.01 1.22
N VAL A 40 -5.59 2.52 1.39
CA VAL A 40 -6.75 2.93 0.62
C VAL A 40 -7.96 2.99 1.56
N PRO A 41 -8.83 4.02 1.45
CA PRO A 41 -10.05 4.08 2.25
C PRO A 41 -10.92 2.84 2.08
N SER A 42 -11.69 2.48 3.11
CA SER A 42 -12.73 1.46 3.00
C SER A 42 -13.67 1.80 1.84
N GLY A 43 -14.08 0.80 1.05
CA GLY A 43 -14.92 0.98 -0.13
C GLY A 43 -14.17 1.26 -1.44
N THR A 44 -12.84 1.38 -1.42
CA THR A 44 -12.04 1.54 -2.65
C THR A 44 -12.15 0.28 -3.51
N SER A 45 -12.39 0.43 -4.82
CA SER A 45 -12.47 -0.71 -5.73
C SER A 45 -11.13 -1.43 -5.83
N ILE A 46 -11.15 -2.73 -5.61
CA ILE A 46 -10.01 -3.64 -5.84
C ILE A 46 -10.23 -4.36 -7.17
N LYS A 47 -9.27 -4.24 -8.07
CA LYS A 47 -9.32 -4.78 -9.44
C LYS A 47 -8.41 -5.99 -9.60
N ALA A 48 -8.79 -6.90 -10.48
CA ALA A 48 -7.94 -8.01 -10.90
C ALA A 48 -6.68 -7.46 -11.58
N ALA A 49 -5.52 -7.83 -11.06
CA ALA A 49 -4.24 -7.36 -11.58
C ALA A 49 -3.92 -7.98 -12.96
N GLN A 50 -4.51 -9.13 -13.28
CA GLN A 50 -4.33 -9.80 -14.57
C GLN A 50 -5.48 -10.77 -14.85
N ASP A 51 -5.65 -11.14 -16.11
CA ASP A 51 -6.53 -12.21 -16.55
C ASP A 51 -6.28 -13.50 -15.75
N GLY A 52 -7.36 -14.15 -15.32
CA GLY A 52 -7.25 -15.37 -14.54
C GLY A 52 -8.58 -15.97 -14.12
N THR A 53 -8.49 -16.96 -13.25
CA THR A 53 -9.64 -17.66 -12.67
C THR A 53 -9.61 -17.51 -11.16
N VAL A 54 -10.74 -17.13 -10.56
CA VAL A 54 -10.89 -17.04 -9.12
C VAL A 54 -10.80 -18.45 -8.53
N LYS A 55 -9.76 -18.74 -7.75
CA LYS A 55 -9.55 -20.06 -7.11
C LYS A 55 -10.09 -20.12 -5.70
N GLU A 56 -10.16 -18.99 -5.03
CA GLU A 56 -10.55 -18.94 -3.63
C GLU A 56 -11.24 -17.62 -3.31
N VAL A 57 -12.30 -17.72 -2.52
CA VAL A 57 -13.02 -16.63 -1.88
C VAL A 57 -13.23 -17.09 -0.44
N ARG A 58 -12.66 -16.37 0.52
CA ARG A 58 -12.72 -16.72 1.95
C ARG A 58 -13.02 -15.50 2.80
N ASN A 59 -13.56 -15.78 3.98
CA ASN A 59 -13.73 -14.81 5.05
C ASN A 59 -13.23 -15.42 6.35
N ASP A 60 -11.95 -15.19 6.63
CA ASP A 60 -11.31 -15.68 7.85
C ASP A 60 -11.38 -14.62 8.95
N ALA A 61 -11.50 -15.05 10.21
CA ALA A 61 -11.55 -14.12 11.34
C ALA A 61 -10.20 -13.42 11.61
N THR A 62 -9.10 -13.98 11.11
CA THR A 62 -7.72 -13.50 11.33
C THR A 62 -6.91 -13.60 10.04
N GLY A 63 -5.62 -13.24 10.07
CA GLY A 63 -4.77 -13.30 8.88
C GLY A 63 -5.25 -12.35 7.78
N TYR A 64 -5.48 -12.88 6.57
CA TYR A 64 -5.94 -12.11 5.41
C TYR A 64 -7.36 -11.53 5.54
N GLY A 65 -8.16 -12.00 6.50
CA GLY A 65 -9.54 -11.57 6.62
C GLY A 65 -10.39 -12.07 5.45
N THR A 66 -11.28 -11.20 4.97
CA THR A 66 -11.99 -11.43 3.71
C THR A 66 -11.04 -11.21 2.53
N HIS A 67 -10.89 -12.23 1.69
CA HIS A 67 -9.89 -12.21 0.62
C HIS A 67 -10.27 -13.05 -0.60
N VAL A 68 -9.63 -12.73 -1.72
CA VAL A 68 -9.75 -13.43 -3.01
C VAL A 68 -8.39 -13.91 -3.47
N ARG A 69 -8.31 -15.11 -4.05
CA ARG A 69 -7.14 -15.57 -4.81
C ARG A 69 -7.48 -15.81 -6.26
N VAL A 70 -6.66 -15.27 -7.17
CA VAL A 70 -6.82 -15.42 -8.62
C VAL A 70 -5.59 -16.14 -9.18
N GLU A 71 -5.81 -17.27 -9.83
CA GLU A 71 -4.77 -17.99 -10.57
C GLU A 71 -4.70 -17.47 -12.00
N HIS A 72 -3.48 -17.26 -12.47
CA HIS A 72 -3.18 -16.71 -13.78
C HIS A 72 -2.34 -17.69 -14.59
N ALA A 73 -2.17 -17.39 -15.88
CA ALA A 73 -1.25 -18.13 -16.74
C ALA A 73 0.17 -18.21 -16.16
N ASN A 74 0.92 -19.22 -16.57
CA ASN A 74 2.29 -19.48 -16.12
C ASN A 74 2.41 -19.66 -14.59
N ASN A 75 1.43 -20.27 -13.91
CA ASN A 75 1.49 -20.56 -12.46
C ASN A 75 1.73 -19.31 -11.59
N TYR A 76 1.19 -18.17 -12.02
CA TYR A 76 1.12 -16.99 -11.17
C TYR A 76 -0.17 -17.03 -10.36
N LEU A 77 -0.10 -16.55 -9.12
CA LEU A 77 -1.25 -16.42 -8.23
C LEU A 77 -1.20 -15.02 -7.61
N THR A 78 -2.33 -14.32 -7.59
CA THR A 78 -2.48 -13.09 -6.81
C THR A 78 -3.43 -13.28 -5.66
N ILE A 79 -3.15 -12.59 -4.54
CA ILE A 79 -4.01 -12.59 -3.34
C ILE A 79 -4.38 -11.14 -3.04
N TYR A 80 -5.67 -10.91 -2.78
CA TYR A 80 -6.24 -9.60 -2.44
C TYR A 80 -6.93 -9.72 -1.08
N ALA A 81 -6.38 -9.10 -0.05
CA ALA A 81 -6.81 -9.29 1.34
C ALA A 81 -7.34 -8.02 1.99
N HIS A 82 -7.88 -8.18 3.21
CA HIS A 82 -8.51 -7.14 4.02
C HIS A 82 -9.70 -6.47 3.35
N MET A 83 -10.49 -7.22 2.58
CA MET A 83 -11.64 -6.70 1.84
C MET A 83 -12.88 -6.58 2.74
N GLN A 84 -13.86 -5.77 2.34
CA GLN A 84 -15.20 -5.70 2.99
C GLN A 84 -16.19 -6.63 2.31
N LYS A 85 -16.23 -6.58 0.97
CA LYS A 85 -17.21 -7.26 0.13
C LYS A 85 -16.50 -7.78 -1.10
N ILE A 86 -16.83 -9.01 -1.45
CA ILE A 86 -16.34 -9.69 -2.65
C ILE A 86 -17.48 -9.70 -3.67
N SER A 87 -17.16 -9.36 -4.92
CA SER A 87 -18.09 -9.28 -6.05
C SER A 87 -18.00 -10.48 -6.99
N VAL A 88 -17.09 -11.41 -6.72
CA VAL A 88 -16.80 -12.60 -7.54
C VAL A 88 -16.97 -13.88 -6.73
N LYS A 89 -17.09 -15.02 -7.41
CA LYS A 89 -17.15 -16.35 -6.79
C LYS A 89 -16.06 -17.27 -7.36
N VAL A 90 -15.76 -18.34 -6.63
CA VAL A 90 -14.84 -19.38 -7.09
C VAL A 90 -15.29 -19.92 -8.45
N GLY A 91 -14.34 -20.02 -9.38
CA GLY A 91 -14.56 -20.45 -10.76
C GLY A 91 -14.82 -19.33 -11.76
N ASP A 92 -15.09 -18.09 -11.31
CA ASP A 92 -15.27 -16.96 -12.22
C ASP A 92 -13.97 -16.67 -13.00
N GLN A 93 -14.12 -16.42 -14.30
CA GLN A 93 -13.04 -15.87 -15.12
C GLN A 93 -13.07 -14.35 -15.00
N VAL A 94 -11.91 -13.75 -14.74
CA VAL A 94 -11.75 -12.30 -14.61
C VAL A 94 -10.73 -11.81 -15.62
N LYS A 95 -10.96 -10.60 -16.12
CA LYS A 95 -10.02 -9.84 -16.95
C LYS A 95 -9.27 -8.83 -16.11
N ALA A 96 -8.06 -8.50 -16.55
CA ALA A 96 -7.28 -7.44 -15.92
C ALA A 96 -8.12 -6.14 -15.88
N GLY A 97 -8.33 -5.61 -14.67
CA GLY A 97 -9.15 -4.41 -14.42
C GLY A 97 -10.56 -4.69 -13.89
N ASP A 98 -11.06 -5.94 -13.97
CA ASP A 98 -12.37 -6.31 -13.41
C ASP A 98 -12.40 -6.11 -11.90
N VAL A 99 -13.52 -5.60 -11.39
CA VAL A 99 -13.68 -5.34 -9.94
C VAL A 99 -13.92 -6.67 -9.21
N LEU A 100 -12.98 -7.04 -8.34
CA LEU A 100 -13.08 -8.22 -7.47
C LEU A 100 -13.89 -7.95 -6.20
N GLY A 101 -13.91 -6.69 -5.77
CA GLY A 101 -14.58 -6.27 -4.54
C GLY A 101 -14.08 -4.91 -4.04
N LYS A 102 -14.25 -4.67 -2.74
CA LYS A 102 -13.91 -3.39 -2.09
C LYS A 102 -12.94 -3.57 -0.92
N SER A 103 -11.97 -2.67 -0.78
CA SER A 103 -11.02 -2.65 0.34
C SER A 103 -11.70 -2.31 1.66
N ASP A 104 -11.12 -2.77 2.76
CA ASP A 104 -11.53 -2.44 4.12
C ASP A 104 -10.41 -2.80 5.12
N ASN A 105 -10.77 -3.27 6.31
CA ASN A 105 -9.88 -3.53 7.44
C ASN A 105 -10.16 -4.89 8.09
N THR A 106 -10.61 -5.90 7.33
CA THR A 106 -10.96 -7.22 7.90
C THR A 106 -9.72 -8.07 8.20
N GLY A 107 -9.84 -9.02 9.13
CA GLY A 107 -8.72 -9.88 9.54
C GLY A 107 -7.69 -9.15 10.40
N ASN A 108 -6.42 -9.50 10.23
CA ASN A 108 -5.33 -8.89 11.00
C ASN A 108 -4.81 -7.62 10.31
N SER A 109 -5.53 -6.52 10.49
CA SER A 109 -5.22 -5.23 9.88
C SER A 109 -5.29 -4.10 10.91
N THR A 110 -4.41 -3.10 10.78
CA THR A 110 -4.32 -1.95 11.70
C THR A 110 -5.11 -0.73 11.23
N GLY A 111 -5.55 -0.73 9.98
CA GLY A 111 -6.39 0.29 9.37
C GLY A 111 -6.70 -0.06 7.91
N PRO A 112 -7.67 0.63 7.26
CA PRO A 112 -8.08 0.31 5.91
C PRO A 112 -6.93 0.33 4.91
N HIS A 113 -6.72 -0.80 4.23
CA HIS A 113 -5.68 -0.97 3.21
C HIS A 113 -5.97 -2.18 2.32
N LEU A 114 -5.25 -2.30 1.21
CA LEU A 114 -5.14 -3.54 0.45
C LEU A 114 -3.82 -4.19 0.78
N HIS A 115 -3.83 -5.44 1.26
CA HIS A 115 -2.68 -6.33 1.22
C HIS A 115 -2.73 -7.16 -0.07
N PHE A 116 -1.71 -7.04 -0.90
CA PHE A 116 -1.61 -7.70 -2.19
C PHE A 116 -0.37 -8.60 -2.26
N GLU A 117 -0.58 -9.88 -2.54
CA GLU A 117 0.54 -10.79 -2.81
C GLU A 117 0.59 -11.18 -4.28
N LEU A 118 1.82 -11.37 -4.76
CA LEU A 118 2.10 -12.05 -6.01
C LEU A 118 2.94 -13.29 -5.72
N ARG A 119 2.51 -14.44 -6.23
CA ARG A 119 3.23 -15.71 -6.09
C ARG A 119 3.51 -16.33 -7.46
N LYS A 120 4.66 -17.00 -7.56
CA LYS A 120 5.05 -17.82 -8.72
C LYS A 120 5.32 -19.23 -8.23
N ASN A 121 4.65 -20.22 -8.81
CA ASN A 121 4.71 -21.61 -8.33
C ASN A 121 4.42 -21.70 -6.81
N ASN A 122 3.42 -20.94 -6.35
CA ASN A 122 3.02 -20.80 -4.95
C ASN A 122 4.07 -20.17 -4.00
N ILE A 123 5.20 -19.69 -4.51
CA ILE A 123 6.24 -18.98 -3.74
C ILE A 123 6.02 -17.46 -3.88
N PRO A 124 5.93 -16.69 -2.77
CA PRO A 124 5.82 -15.23 -2.84
C PRO A 124 7.02 -14.59 -3.53
N ILE A 125 6.75 -13.61 -4.39
CA ILE A 125 7.75 -12.78 -5.07
C ILE A 125 7.38 -11.30 -4.94
N ASP A 126 8.36 -10.40 -5.07
CA ASP A 126 8.09 -8.96 -5.04
C ASP A 126 7.22 -8.55 -6.24
N PRO A 127 5.99 -8.03 -6.02
CA PRO A 127 5.14 -7.57 -7.11
C PRO A 127 5.65 -6.28 -7.76
N ALA A 128 6.39 -5.42 -7.05
CA ALA A 128 6.69 -4.06 -7.48
C ALA A 128 7.35 -3.96 -8.88
N PRO A 129 8.33 -4.81 -9.26
CA PRO A 129 8.95 -4.76 -10.60
C PRO A 129 8.01 -5.16 -11.75
N LEU A 130 6.89 -5.81 -11.44
CA LEU A 130 5.94 -6.36 -12.40
C LEU A 130 4.65 -5.53 -12.51
N LEU A 131 4.43 -4.56 -11.61
CA LEU A 131 3.28 -3.68 -11.62
C LEU A 131 3.39 -2.59 -12.69
N VAL A 132 2.29 -2.36 -13.41
CA VAL A 132 2.16 -1.35 -14.47
C VAL A 132 0.78 -0.67 -14.40
N THR A 133 0.69 0.57 -14.86
CA THR A 133 -0.58 1.30 -14.95
C THR A 133 -1.41 0.91 -16.18
N LYS A 134 -0.77 0.32 -17.19
CA LYS A 134 -1.40 -0.18 -18.41
C LYS A 134 -0.67 -1.44 -18.89
N LEU A 135 -1.42 -2.47 -19.27
CA LEU A 135 -0.87 -3.65 -19.92
C LEU A 135 -0.69 -3.38 -21.42
N SER A 136 0.52 -3.57 -21.93
CA SER A 136 0.81 -3.50 -23.36
C SER A 136 0.27 -4.76 -24.03
N GLY A 137 -0.90 -4.69 -24.70
CA GLY A 137 -1.43 -5.83 -25.46
C GLY A 137 -2.95 -5.93 -25.65
N THR A 138 -3.77 -5.04 -25.10
CA THR A 138 -5.21 -5.01 -25.43
C THR A 138 -5.47 -4.09 -26.63
N SER A 139 -5.36 -4.65 -27.83
CA SER A 139 -6.05 -4.13 -29.00
C SER A 139 -7.55 -4.38 -28.82
N GLY A 140 -8.25 -3.41 -28.26
CA GLY A 140 -9.71 -3.40 -28.18
C GLY A 140 -10.17 -1.99 -28.43
N GLN A 141 -10.60 -1.70 -29.66
CA GLN A 141 -11.49 -0.60 -29.93
C GLN A 141 -12.76 -0.85 -29.11
N GLY A 142 -12.94 -0.05 -28.06
CA GLY A 142 -14.19 0.12 -27.35
C GLY A 142 -14.35 1.62 -27.17
N GLU A 143 -15.33 2.17 -27.87
CA GLU A 143 -15.85 3.52 -27.69
C GLU A 143 -16.07 3.86 -26.21
N PRO A 144 -16.09 5.15 -25.83
CA PRO A 144 -16.27 5.56 -24.45
C PRO A 144 -17.66 5.11 -23.97
N ILE A 145 -17.71 4.23 -22.97
CA ILE A 145 -18.94 4.04 -22.20
C ILE A 145 -19.21 5.35 -21.46
N GLU A 146 -20.31 5.99 -21.83
CA GLU A 146 -20.85 7.18 -21.19
C GLU A 146 -20.92 6.98 -19.68
N ALA A 147 -20.45 8.00 -18.96
CA ALA A 147 -20.52 8.09 -17.51
C ALA A 147 -21.98 8.17 -17.05
N GLY A 148 -22.59 7.02 -16.83
CA GLY A 148 -23.85 6.88 -16.09
C GLY A 148 -23.60 6.77 -14.59
N GLY A 149 -23.52 7.92 -13.91
CA GLY A 149 -23.95 8.12 -12.52
C GLY A 149 -23.25 7.33 -11.40
N ASP A 150 -22.13 7.86 -10.91
CA ASP A 150 -21.97 8.18 -9.47
C ASP A 150 -20.91 9.29 -9.35
N MET A 151 -21.23 10.37 -8.63
CA MET A 151 -20.41 11.59 -8.54
C MET A 151 -19.22 11.41 -7.59
N GLY A 152 -18.27 10.56 -7.97
CA GLY A 152 -16.93 10.57 -7.40
C GLY A 152 -16.01 11.40 -8.29
N ILE A 153 -15.90 12.71 -8.04
CA ILE A 153 -14.91 13.55 -8.72
C ILE A 153 -13.53 12.90 -8.53
N GLU A 154 -12.92 12.39 -9.62
CA GLU A 154 -11.49 12.08 -9.61
C GLU A 154 -10.77 13.39 -9.25
N PRO A 155 -9.95 13.42 -8.18
CA PRO A 155 -9.24 14.63 -7.83
C PRO A 155 -8.29 14.97 -8.98
N THR A 156 -8.66 15.96 -9.78
CA THR A 156 -7.88 16.51 -10.89
C THR A 156 -6.57 17.15 -10.42
N GLN A 157 -6.38 17.22 -9.09
CA GLN A 157 -5.19 17.71 -8.43
C GLN A 157 -5.01 16.93 -7.12
N PHE A 158 -3.93 16.16 -7.01
CA PHE A 158 -3.54 15.54 -5.73
C PHE A 158 -3.22 16.64 -4.73
N PRO A 159 -3.51 16.44 -3.43
CA PRO A 159 -3.01 17.36 -2.42
C PRO A 159 -1.48 17.36 -2.47
N THR A 160 -0.89 18.53 -2.71
CA THR A 160 0.53 18.73 -2.51
C THR A 160 0.81 18.52 -1.03
N LEU A 161 1.65 17.53 -0.69
CA LEU A 161 2.02 17.28 0.69
C LEU A 161 2.73 18.52 1.26
N PRO A 162 2.42 18.91 2.50
CA PRO A 162 3.11 20.02 3.13
C PRO A 162 4.59 19.64 3.30
N LYS A 163 5.48 20.60 3.07
CA LYS A 163 6.93 20.38 3.14
C LYS A 163 7.51 21.01 4.39
N VAL A 164 8.58 20.40 4.89
CA VAL A 164 9.42 20.97 5.93
C VAL A 164 10.84 21.01 5.45
N ARG A 165 11.51 22.14 5.70
CA ARG A 165 12.96 22.27 5.58
C ARG A 165 13.61 22.01 6.94
N VAL A 166 14.60 21.13 6.97
CA VAL A 166 15.42 20.85 8.16
C VAL A 166 16.28 22.09 8.47
N MET A 167 16.22 22.57 9.71
CA MET A 167 16.99 23.74 10.18
C MET A 167 18.17 23.35 11.07
N ALA A 168 18.08 22.22 11.77
CA ALA A 168 19.19 21.70 12.55
C ALA A 168 20.34 21.24 11.63
N THR A 169 21.59 21.36 12.09
CA THR A 169 22.78 20.92 11.34
C THR A 169 22.64 19.49 10.81
N LEU A 170 22.16 18.60 11.67
CA LEU A 170 21.79 17.22 11.36
C LEU A 170 20.56 16.84 12.19
N ILE A 171 19.67 16.05 11.61
CA ILE A 171 18.53 15.46 12.31
C ILE A 171 18.47 13.96 12.09
N ASN A 172 18.21 13.19 13.16
CA ASN A 172 18.03 11.75 13.08
C ASN A 172 16.68 11.41 12.43
N VAL A 173 16.70 10.50 11.46
CA VAL A 173 15.51 9.79 10.98
C VAL A 173 15.38 8.51 11.78
N ARG A 174 14.23 8.31 12.42
CA ARG A 174 13.95 7.19 13.31
C ARG A 174 12.83 6.32 12.79
N THR A 175 12.80 5.06 13.23
CA THR A 175 11.73 4.11 12.86
C THR A 175 10.36 4.39 13.47
N GLY A 176 10.27 5.39 14.36
CA GLY A 176 9.03 5.79 15.00
C GLY A 176 9.11 7.18 15.65
N PRO A 177 7.97 7.73 16.09
CA PRO A 177 7.85 9.08 16.63
C PRO A 177 8.29 9.15 18.10
N GLY A 178 9.61 9.11 18.33
CA GLY A 178 10.21 9.15 19.66
C GLY A 178 11.69 8.79 19.66
N ILE A 179 12.43 9.17 20.70
CA ILE A 179 13.87 8.86 20.83
C ILE A 179 14.13 7.38 21.16
N GLU A 180 13.13 6.68 21.68
CA GLU A 180 13.14 5.25 21.97
C GLU A 180 13.20 4.39 20.70
N TYR A 181 12.85 4.96 19.55
CA TYR A 181 12.95 4.28 18.27
C TYR A 181 14.36 4.45 17.68
N PRO A 182 14.97 3.40 17.11
CA PRO A 182 16.32 3.48 16.56
C PRO A 182 16.43 4.52 15.45
N ALA A 183 17.52 5.27 15.46
CA ALA A 183 17.91 6.12 14.35
C ALA A 183 18.49 5.25 13.24
N ILE A 184 18.01 5.44 12.01
CA ILE A 184 18.40 4.65 10.84
C ILE A 184 19.24 5.43 9.84
N THR A 185 19.12 6.77 9.84
CA THR A 185 19.94 7.68 9.04
C THR A 185 19.83 9.10 9.61
N THR A 186 20.51 10.06 8.98
CA THR A 186 20.42 11.49 9.31
C THR A 186 20.13 12.33 8.08
N LEU A 187 19.49 13.48 8.27
CA LEU A 187 19.31 14.49 7.23
C LEU A 187 20.08 15.77 7.61
N PRO A 188 20.85 16.37 6.70
CA PRO A 188 21.54 17.64 6.95
C PRO A 188 20.60 18.85 6.89
N ALA A 189 21.04 19.96 7.46
CA ALA A 189 20.39 21.27 7.33
C ALA A 189 20.10 21.61 5.85
N GLY A 190 18.95 22.23 5.60
CA GLY A 190 18.50 22.60 4.26
C GLY A 190 17.74 21.51 3.52
N THR A 191 17.76 20.26 4.00
CA THR A 191 16.99 19.16 3.38
C THR A 191 15.50 19.46 3.44
N GLU A 192 14.80 19.32 2.31
CA GLU A 192 13.35 19.44 2.23
C GLU A 192 12.71 18.06 2.18
N VAL A 193 11.67 17.87 2.99
CA VAL A 193 10.95 16.61 3.10
C VAL A 193 9.45 16.84 3.02
N GLU A 194 8.77 15.97 2.29
CA GLU A 194 7.31 15.92 2.25
C GLU A 194 6.79 15.24 3.50
N ILE A 195 5.74 15.80 4.09
CA ILE A 195 5.20 15.34 5.36
C ILE A 195 3.92 14.54 5.12
N LEU A 196 3.98 13.26 5.43
CA LEU A 196 2.85 12.34 5.36
C LEU A 196 1.92 12.50 6.57
N ARG A 197 2.51 12.73 7.75
CA ARG A 197 1.76 12.75 9.01
C ARG A 197 2.50 13.53 10.09
N LYS A 198 1.74 14.21 10.96
CA LYS A 198 2.24 14.82 12.20
C LYS A 198 1.79 13.98 13.41
N VAL A 199 2.70 13.74 14.34
CA VAL A 199 2.47 13.07 15.62
C VAL A 199 2.93 13.98 16.74
N VAL A 200 2.12 14.12 17.80
CA VAL A 200 2.47 14.90 18.99
C VAL A 200 2.59 13.94 20.18
N LYS A 201 3.73 13.97 20.87
CA LYS A 201 4.01 13.10 22.01
C LYS A 201 4.76 13.87 23.09
N GLY A 202 4.17 13.99 24.28
CA GLY A 202 4.83 14.68 25.41
C GLY A 202 5.22 16.14 25.15
N GLY A 203 4.55 16.83 24.22
CA GLY A 203 4.89 18.20 23.81
C GLY A 203 5.87 18.29 22.63
N ASP A 204 6.47 17.17 22.24
CA ASP A 204 7.30 17.03 21.05
C ASP A 204 6.45 16.80 19.81
N ILE A 205 6.97 17.23 18.66
CA ILE A 205 6.34 17.06 17.36
C ILE A 205 7.24 16.20 16.50
N TRP A 206 6.70 15.08 16.02
CA TRP A 206 7.36 14.15 15.12
C TRP A 206 6.63 14.15 13.78
N LEU A 207 7.38 14.18 12.68
CA LEU A 207 6.83 14.19 11.33
C LEU A 207 7.24 12.94 10.61
N GLN A 208 6.25 12.25 10.06
CA GLN A 208 6.47 11.11 9.19
C GLN A 208 6.83 11.62 7.80
N ILE A 209 8.01 11.26 7.32
CA ILE A 209 8.56 11.66 6.02
C ILE A 209 8.65 10.49 5.03
N GLY A 210 8.30 9.31 5.49
CA GLY A 210 8.36 8.06 4.74
C GLY A 210 7.80 6.91 5.57
N ARG A 211 7.86 5.69 5.04
CA ARG A 211 7.40 4.50 5.76
C ARG A 211 8.32 4.24 6.95
N GLU A 212 7.78 4.32 8.17
CA GLU A 212 8.56 4.18 9.40
C GLU A 212 9.77 5.13 9.42
N GLN A 213 9.61 6.34 8.88
CA GLN A 213 10.66 7.35 8.89
C GLN A 213 10.09 8.60 9.53
N PHE A 214 10.60 8.90 10.72
CA PHE A 214 10.18 10.03 11.50
C PHE A 214 11.35 10.95 11.79
N ILE A 215 11.13 12.25 11.64
CA ILE A 215 12.03 13.29 12.13
C ILE A 215 11.34 14.08 13.24
N ALA A 216 12.12 14.60 14.18
CA ALA A 216 11.59 15.53 15.18
C ALA A 216 11.47 16.94 14.57
N MET A 217 10.26 17.48 14.49
CA MET A 217 10.06 18.90 14.14
C MET A 217 10.22 19.81 15.35
N LYS A 218 9.82 19.32 16.53
CA LYS A 218 10.04 19.97 17.81
C LYS A 218 10.43 18.90 18.82
N TYR A 219 11.51 19.13 19.55
CA TYR A 219 11.95 18.22 20.60
C TYR A 219 12.46 19.02 21.80
N GLN A 220 11.93 18.73 23.00
CA GLN A 220 12.29 19.41 24.25
C GLN A 220 12.25 20.94 24.15
N GLY A 221 11.23 21.47 23.46
CA GLY A 221 11.05 22.91 23.26
C GLY A 221 11.82 23.51 22.09
N GLN A 222 12.83 22.84 21.54
CA GLN A 222 13.59 23.31 20.38
C GLN A 222 12.88 22.99 19.07
N VAL A 223 12.81 23.97 18.17
CA VAL A 223 12.27 23.79 16.81
C VAL A 223 13.42 23.40 15.87
N LEU A 224 13.24 22.32 15.12
CA LEU A 224 14.29 21.67 14.32
C LEU A 224 14.04 21.75 12.80
N GLY A 225 12.87 22.20 12.39
CA GLY A 225 12.52 22.44 11.00
C GLY A 225 11.53 23.59 10.83
N LYS A 226 11.28 23.99 9.59
CA LYS A 226 10.34 25.05 9.20
C LYS A 226 9.44 24.57 8.07
N TRP A 227 8.14 24.80 8.21
CA TRP A 227 7.17 24.57 7.13
C TRP A 227 7.44 25.52 5.96
N ILE A 228 7.37 25.01 4.73
CA ILE A 228 7.61 25.74 3.47
C ILE A 228 6.55 25.40 2.42
#